data_AF-A0A4R0J3R6-F1
#
_entry.id   AF-A0A4R0J3R6-F1
#
_cell.length_a   1.000
_cell.length_b   1.000
_cell.length_c   1.000
_cell.angle_alpha   90.00
_cell.angle_beta   90.00
_cell.angle_gamma   90.00
#
_symmetry.space_group_name_H-M   'P 1'
#
loop_
_entity.id
_entity.type
_entity.pdbx_description
1 polymer ?
#
loop_
_entity_poly.entity_id
_entity_poly.type
_entity_poly.pdbx_seq_one_letter_code
_entity_poly.pdbx_strand_id
1 'polypeptide(L)'
;MDNRRPRADNSILDQPVTPHQDGPAPRDEPDPVPDLHTDHTEGLNPKPSDHPPHPTPDHQNPPEHRDSAEKADLKEREDPDSSDRPTEPRPADTQPDPFASYSAELRAHMHHDDTLSRLQYLRNPLPEPKPTEGVEDETDRVVEDTGPGPQPEPLTTADTEVGSAKPASTDVEATQADEPAQEPTADPDHDTRDSSTRTDQASPPDDSADAVKPMNLETEVNGEAAEARVDRWDAERANLPVRVPERAQDAVMADSDAEPMNLGDAVDYVTTMKSERPWLEPVADCDPRIQRIHAAIDLGAGHAHIRHGAMGDDELCRRRVGYLEDPAQLDEAKRMAGVDGFKHDKLHFCADTATRINDATAFAVAYAGVVEHPDVRQVLDAGADQIHQPHAVEIPLAELLGTDGHRFCSGYRLTGDWAESNAIRKEWVIARAEGQDVSGLQEPQTERISSFENGTMMVRFARNPSDQKFYIATMFVQPPPDED
;
A
#
# COMPACT_ATOMS: atom_id res chain seq x y z
N MET A 1 20.91 49.60 -13.15
CA MET A 1 20.29 49.68 -11.81
C MET A 1 19.94 48.26 -11.43
N ASP A 2 20.91 47.62 -10.77
CA ASP A 2 20.92 46.21 -10.40
C ASP A 2 20.08 45.98 -9.14
N ASN A 3 19.11 45.06 -9.21
CA ASN A 3 18.38 44.56 -8.06
C ASN A 3 18.85 43.13 -7.74
N ARG A 4 19.90 43.02 -6.93
CA ARG A 4 20.28 41.76 -6.27
C ARG A 4 19.49 41.63 -4.96
N ARG A 5 18.73 40.54 -4.82
CA ARG A 5 18.20 40.07 -3.53
C ARG A 5 19.26 39.23 -2.81
N PRO A 6 19.37 39.30 -1.48
CA PRO A 6 20.34 38.53 -0.71
C PRO A 6 19.88 37.07 -0.51
N ARG A 7 20.85 36.16 -0.62
CA ARG A 7 20.77 34.73 -0.29
C ARG A 7 21.02 34.60 1.21
N ALA A 8 20.15 33.88 1.92
CA ALA A 8 20.37 33.55 3.33
C ALA A 8 21.22 32.27 3.41
N ASP A 9 22.42 32.43 3.97
CA ASP A 9 23.25 31.35 4.48
C ASP A 9 22.64 30.83 5.79
N ASN A 10 22.47 29.52 5.92
CA ASN A 10 22.32 28.85 7.21
C ASN A 10 23.25 27.62 7.21
N SER A 11 24.49 27.87 7.65
CA SER A 11 25.44 26.86 8.11
C SER A 11 25.32 26.75 9.64
N ILE A 12 25.04 25.55 10.14
CA ILE A 12 25.24 25.15 11.55
C ILE A 12 25.96 23.80 11.47
N LEU A 13 27.29 23.76 11.60
CA LEU A 13 28.08 23.56 12.83
C LEU A 13 27.91 22.18 13.47
N ASP A 14 28.82 21.30 13.05
CA ASP A 14 29.25 20.06 13.68
C ASP A 14 29.55 20.25 15.17
N GLN A 15 29.10 19.29 15.99
CA GLN A 15 29.67 19.05 17.31
C GLN A 15 30.44 17.73 17.32
N PRO A 16 31.64 17.67 17.91
CA PRO A 16 32.39 16.44 18.05
C PRO A 16 31.81 15.58 19.19
N VAL A 17 31.43 14.35 18.86
CA VAL A 17 31.10 13.31 19.85
C VAL A 17 32.40 12.75 20.43
N THR A 18 32.58 12.88 21.73
CA THR A 18 33.66 12.25 22.50
C THR A 18 33.46 10.73 22.61
N PRO A 19 34.52 9.92 22.56
CA PRO A 19 34.42 8.46 22.63
C PRO A 19 34.11 8.02 24.07
N HIS A 20 32.99 7.31 24.25
CA HIS A 20 32.70 6.61 25.49
C HIS A 20 33.56 5.34 25.58
N GLN A 21 34.23 5.20 26.72
CA GLN A 21 35.11 4.08 27.06
C GLN A 21 34.31 2.80 27.30
N ASP A 22 34.83 1.71 26.73
CA ASP A 22 34.48 0.33 27.04
C ASP A 22 34.68 0.00 28.53
N GLY A 23 33.62 -0.54 29.15
CA GLY A 23 33.66 -1.19 30.47
C GLY A 23 33.01 -2.57 30.36
N PRO A 24 33.62 -3.63 30.92
CA PRO A 24 33.30 -5.02 30.57
C PRO A 24 31.99 -5.51 31.20
N ALA A 25 31.33 -6.41 30.46
CA ALA A 25 30.14 -7.15 30.86
C ALA A 25 30.34 -7.95 32.17
N PRO A 26 29.36 -7.94 33.09
CA PRO A 26 29.29 -8.96 34.14
C PRO A 26 28.76 -10.27 33.54
N ARG A 27 29.50 -11.34 33.80
CA ARG A 27 29.10 -12.72 33.54
C ARG A 27 28.01 -13.11 34.55
N ASP A 28 26.81 -13.42 34.05
CA ASP A 28 25.84 -14.18 34.81
C ASP A 28 25.99 -15.67 34.47
N GLU A 29 26.34 -16.44 35.50
CA GLU A 29 26.36 -17.90 35.50
C GLU A 29 24.91 -18.44 35.46
N PRO A 30 24.69 -19.62 34.85
CA PRO A 30 23.37 -20.24 34.79
C PRO A 30 23.01 -20.92 36.10
N ASP A 31 21.89 -20.53 36.70
CA ASP A 31 21.30 -21.24 37.84
C ASP A 31 20.54 -22.52 37.38
N PRO A 32 20.47 -23.55 38.24
CA PRO A 32 20.29 -24.93 37.85
C PRO A 32 18.83 -25.37 37.69
N VAL A 33 18.68 -26.36 36.81
CA VAL A 33 17.50 -27.22 36.60
C VAL A 33 17.03 -27.85 37.92
N PRO A 34 15.73 -27.83 38.25
CA PRO A 34 15.18 -28.77 39.22
C PRO A 34 14.65 -30.03 38.51
N ASP A 35 15.32 -31.14 38.79
CA ASP A 35 14.79 -32.50 38.70
C ASP A 35 13.47 -32.60 39.48
N LEU A 36 12.40 -33.05 38.83
CA LEU A 36 11.27 -33.68 39.50
C LEU A 36 10.98 -35.02 38.85
N HIS A 37 11.46 -36.05 39.54
CA HIS A 37 11.09 -37.43 39.39
C HIS A 37 9.58 -37.64 39.50
N THR A 38 9.07 -38.34 38.49
CA THR A 38 8.10 -39.46 38.57
C THR A 38 7.40 -39.68 39.91
N ASP A 39 6.07 -39.55 39.90
CA ASP A 39 5.23 -40.45 40.70
C ASP A 39 4.06 -40.98 39.87
N HIS A 40 3.92 -42.30 39.93
CA HIS A 40 2.86 -43.09 39.35
C HIS A 40 1.51 -42.72 39.96
N THR A 41 0.46 -42.64 39.13
CA THR A 41 -0.87 -43.07 39.59
C THR A 41 -1.63 -43.75 38.47
N GLU A 42 -1.93 -45.01 38.74
CA GLU A 42 -2.72 -45.92 37.93
C GLU A 42 -4.16 -45.42 37.75
N GLY A 43 -4.69 -45.67 36.56
CA GLY A 43 -6.01 -46.24 36.32
C GLY A 43 -7.22 -45.49 36.88
N LEU A 44 -8.08 -45.01 35.98
CA LEU A 44 -9.53 -45.27 36.06
C LEU A 44 -10.18 -45.04 34.69
N ASN A 45 -10.66 -46.14 34.11
CA ASN A 45 -11.62 -46.23 33.01
C ASN A 45 -12.88 -45.38 33.27
N PRO A 46 -13.34 -44.53 32.34
CA PRO A 46 -14.74 -44.19 32.23
C PRO A 46 -15.42 -45.13 31.21
N LYS A 47 -16.43 -45.86 31.72
CA LYS A 47 -17.41 -46.63 30.94
C LYS A 47 -18.03 -45.79 29.81
N PRO A 48 -18.41 -46.41 28.69
CA PRO A 48 -19.27 -45.79 27.70
C PRO A 48 -20.69 -45.68 28.25
N SER A 49 -21.25 -44.46 28.23
CA SER A 49 -22.65 -44.21 28.54
C SER A 49 -23.51 -44.52 27.33
N ASP A 50 -24.37 -45.53 27.48
CA ASP A 50 -25.49 -45.83 26.62
C ASP A 50 -26.44 -44.63 26.54
N HIS A 51 -26.55 -44.01 25.36
CA HIS A 51 -27.67 -43.13 25.02
C HIS A 51 -28.61 -43.83 24.03
N PRO A 52 -29.92 -43.88 24.31
CA PRO A 52 -30.91 -44.49 23.42
C PRO A 52 -31.18 -43.61 22.19
N PRO A 53 -31.58 -44.22 21.04
CA PRO A 53 -31.81 -43.48 19.81
C PRO A 53 -33.10 -42.65 19.87
N HIS A 54 -33.00 -41.40 19.41
CA HIS A 54 -34.16 -40.56 19.13
C HIS A 54 -34.88 -41.04 17.85
N PRO A 55 -36.22 -40.94 17.81
CA PRO A 55 -37.03 -41.42 16.69
C PRO A 55 -37.03 -40.46 15.50
N THR A 56 -36.94 -41.03 14.30
CA THR A 56 -37.30 -40.45 13.01
C THR A 56 -38.76 -40.02 12.95
N PRO A 57 -39.10 -38.84 12.39
CA PRO A 57 -40.45 -38.56 11.93
C PRO A 57 -40.64 -39.00 10.48
N ASP A 58 -41.64 -39.87 10.32
CA ASP A 58 -42.22 -40.32 9.06
C ASP A 58 -42.80 -39.18 8.21
N HIS A 59 -42.73 -39.44 6.91
CA HIS A 59 -43.51 -38.92 5.80
C HIS A 59 -44.91 -38.38 6.12
N GLN A 60 -45.19 -37.15 5.65
CA GLN A 60 -46.51 -36.76 5.15
C GLN A 60 -46.38 -35.94 3.86
N ASN A 61 -46.65 -36.60 2.72
CA ASN A 61 -47.30 -36.00 1.54
C ASN A 61 -48.75 -35.64 1.93
N PRO A 62 -49.43 -34.62 1.34
CA PRO A 62 -49.95 -34.69 -0.04
C PRO A 62 -50.20 -33.28 -0.71
N PRO A 63 -51.00 -33.15 -1.79
CA PRO A 63 -50.92 -33.75 -3.13
C PRO A 63 -50.84 -32.70 -4.26
N GLU A 64 -50.60 -33.20 -5.47
CA GLU A 64 -50.71 -32.52 -6.77
C GLU A 64 -52.11 -31.95 -7.07
N HIS A 65 -52.13 -30.79 -7.75
CA HIS A 65 -52.92 -30.47 -8.97
C HIS A 65 -53.25 -28.97 -9.05
N ARG A 66 -52.67 -28.26 -10.02
CA ARG A 66 -53.46 -27.53 -11.02
C ARG A 66 -52.60 -26.98 -12.15
N ASP A 67 -52.87 -27.51 -13.34
CA ASP A 67 -52.72 -26.82 -14.61
C ASP A 67 -53.39 -25.44 -14.56
N SER A 68 -52.76 -24.43 -15.18
CA SER A 68 -53.37 -23.66 -16.26
C SER A 68 -52.38 -22.64 -16.85
N ALA A 69 -52.26 -22.71 -18.17
CA ALA A 69 -51.61 -21.76 -19.02
C ALA A 69 -52.39 -20.44 -19.12
N GLU A 70 -51.68 -19.31 -19.16
CA GLU A 70 -52.13 -18.03 -19.75
C GLU A 70 -50.86 -17.27 -20.17
N LYS A 71 -50.44 -17.42 -21.44
CA LYS A 71 -50.63 -16.45 -22.53
C LYS A 71 -50.25 -15.01 -22.16
N ALA A 72 -49.04 -14.66 -22.58
CA ALA A 72 -48.58 -13.30 -22.79
C ALA A 72 -49.38 -12.61 -23.90
N ASP A 73 -49.97 -11.46 -23.58
CA ASP A 73 -50.42 -10.42 -24.51
C ASP A 73 -49.99 -9.08 -23.90
N LEU A 74 -48.75 -8.66 -24.18
CA LEU A 74 -48.25 -7.33 -23.87
C LEU A 74 -48.60 -6.40 -25.03
N LYS A 75 -49.66 -5.65 -24.80
CA LYS A 75 -50.25 -4.66 -25.71
C LYS A 75 -49.43 -3.37 -25.65
N GLU A 76 -48.88 -2.97 -26.79
CA GLU A 76 -48.35 -1.63 -27.07
C GLU A 76 -49.35 -0.57 -26.59
N ARG A 77 -48.87 0.37 -25.77
CA ARG A 77 -49.52 1.66 -25.53
C ARG A 77 -48.66 2.73 -26.19
N GLU A 78 -49.14 3.18 -27.34
CA GLU A 78 -48.78 4.45 -27.95
C GLU A 78 -49.39 5.58 -27.09
N ASP A 79 -48.55 6.47 -26.58
CA ASP A 79 -48.98 7.74 -25.99
C ASP A 79 -49.03 8.83 -27.09
N PRO A 80 -50.15 9.56 -27.24
CA PRO A 80 -50.26 10.62 -28.24
C PRO A 80 -49.77 11.97 -27.69
N ASP A 81 -49.02 12.66 -28.54
CA ASP A 81 -49.12 14.08 -28.88
C ASP A 81 -49.46 15.06 -27.74
N SER A 82 -48.42 15.71 -27.21
CA SER A 82 -48.56 16.97 -26.44
C SER A 82 -47.68 18.04 -27.09
N SER A 83 -48.22 18.61 -28.15
CA SER A 83 -47.85 19.90 -28.70
C SER A 83 -48.51 21.03 -27.88
N ASP A 84 -47.88 22.22 -27.92
CA ASP A 84 -48.29 23.50 -27.31
C ASP A 84 -47.83 23.82 -25.87
N ARG A 85 -46.56 24.23 -25.77
CA ARG A 85 -46.11 25.18 -24.72
C ARG A 85 -45.51 26.43 -25.39
N PRO A 86 -45.93 27.67 -25.02
CA PRO A 86 -45.48 28.88 -25.69
C PRO A 86 -44.03 29.23 -25.33
N THR A 87 -43.21 29.43 -26.36
CA THR A 87 -41.81 29.85 -26.27
C THR A 87 -41.70 31.31 -25.85
N GLU A 88 -41.11 31.59 -24.69
CA GLU A 88 -40.72 32.95 -24.29
C GLU A 88 -39.54 33.46 -25.14
N PRO A 89 -39.51 34.75 -25.52
CA PRO A 89 -38.44 35.31 -26.34
C PRO A 89 -37.13 35.45 -25.55
N ARG A 90 -36.08 34.80 -26.07
CA ARG A 90 -34.72 34.79 -25.52
C ARG A 90 -34.05 36.17 -25.70
N PRO A 91 -33.43 36.76 -24.65
CA PRO A 91 -32.74 38.05 -24.76
C PRO A 91 -31.47 37.93 -25.62
N ALA A 92 -31.27 38.92 -26.50
CA ALA A 92 -30.37 38.88 -27.65
C ALA A 92 -28.88 39.13 -27.38
N ASP A 93 -28.40 39.09 -26.14
CA ASP A 93 -26.99 39.36 -25.78
C ASP A 93 -26.36 38.21 -25.00
N THR A 94 -26.52 36.96 -25.48
CA THR A 94 -25.76 35.83 -24.92
C THR A 94 -24.50 35.65 -25.76
N GLN A 95 -23.33 35.93 -25.17
CA GLN A 95 -22.06 35.48 -25.76
C GLN A 95 -22.18 33.97 -26.08
N PRO A 96 -21.68 33.52 -27.24
CA PRO A 96 -21.69 32.10 -27.57
C PRO A 96 -21.00 31.35 -26.43
N ASP A 97 -21.70 30.35 -25.89
CA ASP A 97 -21.17 29.45 -24.86
C ASP A 97 -19.81 28.94 -25.39
N PRO A 98 -18.69 29.32 -24.75
CA PRO A 98 -17.35 28.98 -25.25
C PRO A 98 -17.13 27.47 -25.28
N PHE A 99 -18.03 26.69 -24.68
CA PHE A 99 -17.97 25.24 -24.64
C PHE A 99 -18.96 24.56 -25.60
N ALA A 100 -19.72 25.30 -26.41
CA ALA A 100 -20.72 24.75 -27.32
C ALA A 100 -20.13 23.81 -28.39
N SER A 101 -18.82 23.89 -28.66
CA SER A 101 -18.11 22.99 -29.58
C SER A 101 -17.78 21.62 -28.98
N TYR A 102 -17.91 21.43 -27.66
CA TYR A 102 -17.63 20.17 -26.99
C TYR A 102 -18.88 19.28 -26.89
N SER A 103 -18.66 17.96 -26.88
CA SER A 103 -19.74 16.97 -26.70
C SER A 103 -20.47 17.22 -25.38
N ALA A 104 -21.73 16.80 -25.30
CA ALA A 104 -22.57 17.01 -24.11
C ALA A 104 -21.97 16.35 -22.85
N GLU A 105 -21.34 15.18 -23.00
CA GLU A 105 -20.65 14.46 -21.92
C GLU A 105 -19.42 15.22 -21.42
N LEU A 106 -18.60 15.77 -22.31
CA LEU A 106 -17.43 16.55 -21.92
C LEU A 106 -17.84 17.88 -21.24
N ARG A 107 -18.92 18.51 -21.70
CA ARG A 107 -19.51 19.68 -21.04
C ARG A 107 -20.02 19.36 -19.63
N ALA A 108 -20.65 18.21 -19.43
CA ALA A 108 -21.12 17.78 -18.12
C ALA A 108 -19.95 17.56 -17.14
N HIS A 109 -18.84 16.96 -17.60
CA HIS A 109 -17.63 16.79 -16.81
C HIS A 109 -16.96 18.12 -16.43
N MET A 110 -16.81 19.04 -17.39
CA MET A 110 -16.19 20.35 -17.12
C MET A 110 -17.01 21.21 -16.15
N HIS A 111 -18.35 21.12 -16.21
CA HIS A 111 -19.20 21.81 -15.23
C HIS A 111 -19.09 21.21 -13.83
N HIS A 112 -18.84 19.91 -13.71
CA HIS A 112 -18.63 19.26 -12.42
C HIS A 112 -17.33 19.74 -11.75
N ASP A 113 -16.24 19.83 -12.51
CA ASP A 113 -14.92 20.24 -12.01
C ASP A 113 -14.86 21.73 -11.62
N ASP A 114 -15.55 22.61 -12.36
CA ASP A 114 -15.62 24.04 -12.02
C ASP A 114 -16.46 24.27 -10.74
N THR A 115 -17.44 23.41 -10.49
CA THR A 115 -18.26 23.44 -9.27
C THR A 115 -17.47 22.97 -8.04
N LEU A 116 -16.65 21.91 -8.19
CA LEU A 116 -15.76 21.42 -7.13
C LEU A 116 -14.64 22.43 -6.79
N SER A 117 -14.07 23.07 -7.82
CA SER A 117 -13.05 24.11 -7.65
C SER A 117 -13.60 25.34 -6.90
N ARG A 118 -14.86 25.72 -7.16
CA ARG A 118 -15.54 26.81 -6.44
C ARG A 118 -15.87 26.47 -4.98
N LEU A 119 -16.22 25.21 -4.69
CA LEU A 119 -16.52 24.77 -3.32
C LEU A 119 -15.26 24.71 -2.44
N GLN A 120 -14.08 24.45 -3.03
CA GLN A 120 -12.81 24.52 -2.31
C GLN A 120 -12.41 25.95 -1.93
N TYR A 121 -12.75 26.95 -2.75
CA TYR A 121 -12.48 28.37 -2.45
C TYR A 121 -13.42 28.99 -1.40
N LEU A 122 -14.59 28.39 -1.15
CA LEU A 122 -15.56 28.89 -0.17
C LEU A 122 -15.35 28.34 1.25
N ARG A 123 -14.35 27.48 1.46
CA ARG A 123 -13.90 27.06 2.79
C ARG A 123 -13.02 28.17 3.39
N ASN A 124 -13.65 29.11 4.09
CA ASN A 124 -12.98 30.20 4.81
C ASN A 124 -11.83 29.68 5.70
N PRO A 125 -10.70 30.41 5.80
CA PRO A 125 -9.66 30.10 6.76
C PRO A 125 -10.18 30.27 8.20
N LEU A 126 -9.79 29.33 9.06
CA LEU A 126 -10.04 29.35 10.51
C LEU A 126 -9.58 30.70 11.11
N PRO A 127 -10.35 31.34 12.00
CA PRO A 127 -9.88 32.55 12.67
C PRO A 127 -8.70 32.21 13.59
N GLU A 128 -7.60 32.95 13.45
CA GLU A 128 -6.43 32.84 14.31
C GLU A 128 -6.79 33.09 15.79
N PRO A 129 -6.18 32.36 16.74
CA PRO A 129 -6.44 32.56 18.16
C PRO A 129 -5.95 33.93 18.61
N LYS A 130 -6.83 34.70 19.24
CA LYS A 130 -6.50 35.99 19.86
C LYS A 130 -5.44 35.80 20.96
N PRO A 131 -4.47 36.72 21.10
CA PRO A 131 -3.55 36.69 22.23
C PRO A 131 -4.32 37.01 23.51
N THR A 132 -4.13 36.17 24.53
CA THR A 132 -4.61 36.42 25.89
C THR A 132 -3.90 37.64 26.48
N GLU A 133 -4.63 38.74 26.57
CA GLU A 133 -4.25 39.91 27.38
C GLU A 133 -4.21 39.54 28.87
N GLY A 134 -3.21 40.11 29.55
CA GLY A 134 -2.85 39.82 30.92
C GLY A 134 -3.93 40.17 31.95
N VAL A 135 -3.99 39.32 32.98
CA VAL A 135 -4.65 39.63 34.24
C VAL A 135 -3.54 40.04 35.21
N GLU A 136 -3.42 41.35 35.43
CA GLU A 136 -2.89 41.90 36.67
C GLU A 136 -4.03 41.88 37.70
N ASP A 137 -3.84 41.26 38.87
CA ASP A 137 -4.13 41.95 40.13
C ASP A 137 -3.55 41.21 41.36
N GLU A 138 -3.21 42.04 42.34
CA GLU A 138 -2.49 41.90 43.58
C GLU A 138 -3.04 40.85 44.58
N THR A 139 -2.18 40.19 45.35
CA THR A 139 -1.87 40.60 46.73
C THR A 139 -0.93 39.62 47.48
N ASP A 140 0.17 40.19 47.98
CA ASP A 140 0.61 40.11 49.38
C ASP A 140 1.14 38.76 49.94
N ARG A 141 2.47 38.61 50.02
CA ARG A 141 3.26 38.66 51.28
C ARG A 141 4.68 38.07 51.17
N VAL A 142 5.66 38.92 51.48
CA VAL A 142 6.78 38.76 52.43
C VAL A 142 7.55 37.42 52.44
N VAL A 143 8.83 37.44 52.06
CA VAL A 143 10.01 37.33 52.95
C VAL A 143 11.28 37.61 52.13
N GLU A 144 12.16 38.41 52.73
CA GLU A 144 13.49 38.86 52.30
C GLU A 144 14.48 37.70 52.03
N ASP A 145 15.47 37.89 51.15
CA ASP A 145 16.89 38.00 51.56
C ASP A 145 17.88 37.93 50.35
N THR A 146 18.31 39.12 49.95
CA THR A 146 19.69 39.58 49.67
C THR A 146 20.78 38.67 49.02
N GLY A 147 21.08 38.95 47.74
CA GLY A 147 22.43 39.29 47.23
C GLY A 147 23.33 38.18 46.64
N PRO A 148 24.47 38.54 46.01
CA PRO A 148 24.67 39.49 44.91
C PRO A 148 25.45 38.88 43.72
N GLY A 149 25.45 39.57 42.57
CA GLY A 149 26.26 39.23 41.38
C GLY A 149 27.77 39.23 41.61
N PRO A 150 28.59 38.84 40.61
CA PRO A 150 29.04 39.86 39.65
C PRO A 150 29.30 39.37 38.21
N GLN A 151 29.02 40.26 37.25
CA GLN A 151 29.86 40.53 36.07
C GLN A 151 30.90 41.62 36.46
N PRO A 152 31.93 41.99 35.67
CA PRO A 152 32.37 41.53 34.33
C PRO A 152 33.91 41.28 34.26
N GLU A 153 34.48 40.95 33.10
CA GLU A 153 35.50 41.78 32.42
C GLU A 153 36.04 41.14 31.10
N PRO A 154 36.59 41.97 30.18
CA PRO A 154 36.85 41.65 28.79
C PRO A 154 38.32 41.30 28.52
N LEU A 155 38.61 40.67 27.38
CA LEU A 155 39.97 40.66 26.83
C LEU A 155 40.00 40.77 25.31
N THR A 156 40.94 41.61 24.92
CA THR A 156 41.34 42.16 23.63
C THR A 156 42.27 41.24 22.82
N THR A 157 42.51 41.65 21.56
CA THR A 157 43.60 41.28 20.62
C THR A 157 43.43 39.92 19.90
N ALA A 158 43.78 39.72 18.63
CA ALA A 158 44.72 40.42 17.76
C ALA A 158 44.38 40.22 16.27
N ASP A 159 44.97 41.09 15.46
CA ASP A 159 45.09 41.08 14.01
C ASP A 159 45.53 39.71 13.42
N THR A 160 45.04 39.38 12.21
CA THR A 160 45.89 38.81 11.14
C THR A 160 45.25 39.10 9.78
N GLU A 161 45.95 39.92 9.00
CA GLU A 161 45.74 40.17 7.58
C GLU A 161 46.19 38.99 6.69
N VAL A 162 45.84 39.11 5.40
CA VAL A 162 46.51 38.57 4.20
C VAL A 162 45.99 37.24 3.66
N GLY A 163 45.50 37.27 2.41
CA GLY A 163 45.49 36.06 1.57
C GLY A 163 44.59 36.03 0.34
N SER A 164 44.52 37.08 -0.48
CA SER A 164 43.94 37.02 -1.83
C SER A 164 44.66 35.98 -2.71
N ALA A 165 43.91 35.05 -3.33
CA ALA A 165 44.35 34.38 -4.55
C ALA A 165 43.16 33.91 -5.41
N LYS A 166 42.99 34.60 -6.54
CA LYS A 166 42.19 34.26 -7.72
C LYS A 166 43.09 33.44 -8.67
N PRO A 167 42.57 32.46 -9.41
CA PRO A 167 42.52 32.60 -10.87
C PRO A 167 41.19 32.03 -11.44
N ALA A 168 40.47 32.74 -12.31
CA ALA A 168 40.71 32.95 -13.75
C ALA A 168 40.13 31.81 -14.61
N SER A 169 39.13 32.21 -15.39
CA SER A 169 38.45 31.50 -16.47
C SER A 169 39.37 30.84 -17.49
N THR A 170 38.85 29.79 -18.12
CA THR A 170 39.08 29.57 -19.55
C THR A 170 37.79 29.15 -20.22
N ASP A 171 37.32 30.00 -21.13
CA ASP A 171 36.39 29.70 -22.21
C ASP A 171 36.99 28.64 -23.13
N VAL A 172 36.16 27.70 -23.61
CA VAL A 172 36.39 27.01 -24.88
C VAL A 172 35.06 26.92 -25.62
N GLU A 173 35.03 27.58 -26.78
CA GLU A 173 33.97 27.61 -27.78
C GLU A 173 34.23 26.55 -28.87
N ALA A 174 33.14 26.20 -29.58
CA ALA A 174 33.06 25.51 -30.88
C ALA A 174 33.23 23.97 -30.86
N THR A 175 32.46 23.14 -31.57
CA THR A 175 31.89 23.33 -32.92
C THR A 175 30.75 22.33 -33.17
N GLN A 176 29.74 22.75 -33.94
CA GLN A 176 28.75 21.92 -34.64
C GLN A 176 29.39 21.03 -35.73
N ALA A 177 28.84 19.84 -35.97
CA ALA A 177 28.58 19.33 -37.34
C ALA A 177 27.65 18.10 -37.33
N ASP A 178 26.82 18.07 -38.36
CA ASP A 178 25.73 17.15 -38.72
C ASP A 178 26.12 15.66 -38.96
N GLU A 179 25.09 14.83 -38.74
CA GLU A 179 24.66 13.57 -39.39
C GLU A 179 25.08 13.33 -40.88
N PRO A 180 24.84 12.13 -41.52
CA PRO A 180 23.90 11.06 -41.17
C PRO A 180 24.35 9.58 -41.33
N ALA A 181 23.45 8.70 -40.86
CA ALA A 181 23.18 7.29 -41.13
C ALA A 181 23.77 6.59 -42.39
N GLN A 182 24.19 5.33 -42.20
CA GLN A 182 24.10 4.24 -43.18
C GLN A 182 24.20 2.84 -42.53
N GLU A 183 23.11 2.07 -42.60
CA GLU A 183 23.02 0.59 -42.57
C GLU A 183 22.48 0.14 -43.95
N PRO A 184 22.38 -1.16 -44.29
CA PRO A 184 23.30 -2.29 -44.09
C PRO A 184 23.57 -3.01 -45.43
N THR A 185 24.67 -3.76 -45.55
CA THR A 185 24.84 -4.68 -46.71
C THR A 185 25.38 -6.04 -46.28
N ALA A 186 24.75 -7.05 -46.85
CA ALA A 186 24.84 -8.47 -46.60
C ALA A 186 26.22 -9.14 -46.84
N ASP A 187 26.37 -10.27 -46.14
CA ASP A 187 27.09 -11.52 -46.42
C ASP A 187 27.97 -11.62 -47.67
N PRO A 188 29.14 -12.27 -47.51
CA PRO A 188 29.17 -13.66 -47.97
C PRO A 188 29.91 -14.66 -47.06
N ASP A 189 29.35 -15.86 -47.03
CA ASP A 189 30.01 -17.18 -46.95
C ASP A 189 31.54 -17.18 -47.11
N HIS A 190 32.24 -17.65 -46.08
CA HIS A 190 33.30 -18.65 -46.22
C HIS A 190 33.75 -19.23 -44.87
N ASP A 191 33.39 -20.48 -44.67
CA ASP A 191 34.28 -21.62 -44.37
C ASP A 191 35.38 -21.51 -43.28
N THR A 192 35.19 -22.37 -42.27
CA THR A 192 36.20 -23.18 -41.58
C THR A 192 37.48 -22.50 -41.06
N ARG A 193 37.50 -22.23 -39.75
CA ARG A 193 38.62 -22.72 -38.92
C ARG A 193 38.31 -22.85 -37.43
N ASP A 194 38.49 -24.08 -37.00
CA ASP A 194 38.67 -24.61 -35.66
C ASP A 194 39.67 -23.76 -34.84
N SER A 195 39.21 -23.19 -33.73
CA SER A 195 40.05 -22.67 -32.64
C SER A 195 39.25 -22.68 -31.36
N SER A 196 39.23 -23.86 -30.75
CA SER A 196 38.75 -24.11 -29.40
C SER A 196 39.67 -23.40 -28.38
N THR A 197 39.49 -22.09 -28.18
CA THR A 197 39.89 -21.44 -26.93
C THR A 197 38.86 -21.78 -25.88
N ARG A 198 39.22 -22.75 -25.04
CA ARG A 198 38.53 -23.14 -23.82
C ARG A 198 38.59 -21.96 -22.84
N THR A 199 37.62 -21.06 -22.95
CA THR A 199 37.30 -20.11 -21.91
C THR A 199 36.62 -20.92 -20.81
N ASP A 200 37.22 -20.96 -19.61
CA ASP A 200 36.58 -21.38 -18.38
C ASP A 200 35.41 -20.42 -18.11
N GLN A 201 34.31 -20.65 -18.81
CA GLN A 201 33.04 -20.03 -18.54
C GLN A 201 32.52 -20.72 -17.28
N ALA A 202 32.77 -20.09 -16.14
CA ALA A 202 32.12 -20.44 -14.88
C ALA A 202 30.63 -20.58 -15.19
N SER A 203 30.13 -21.81 -15.11
CA SER A 203 28.70 -22.06 -15.18
C SER A 203 28.06 -21.12 -14.16
N PRO A 204 27.08 -20.29 -14.56
CA PRO A 204 26.29 -19.58 -13.57
C PRO A 204 25.78 -20.65 -12.59
N PRO A 205 25.83 -20.41 -11.27
CA PRO A 205 25.26 -21.35 -10.33
C PRO A 205 23.85 -21.65 -10.83
N ASP A 206 23.62 -22.94 -11.05
CA ASP A 206 22.32 -23.53 -11.36
C ASP A 206 21.48 -23.39 -10.09
N ASP A 207 21.17 -22.14 -9.75
CA ASP A 207 20.21 -21.73 -8.75
C ASP A 207 18.85 -21.83 -9.44
N SER A 208 18.55 -23.05 -9.92
CA SER A 208 17.22 -23.46 -10.29
C SER A 208 16.42 -23.45 -9.00
N ALA A 209 16.00 -22.25 -8.61
CA ALA A 209 15.10 -21.99 -7.51
C ALA A 209 13.96 -23.00 -7.64
N ASP A 210 13.95 -24.00 -6.76
CA ASP A 210 12.91 -25.00 -6.68
C ASP A 210 11.59 -24.25 -6.76
N ALA A 211 10.87 -24.43 -7.87
CA ALA A 211 9.65 -23.69 -8.14
C ALA A 211 8.76 -23.86 -6.90
N VAL A 212 8.55 -22.77 -6.16
CA VAL A 212 7.83 -22.81 -4.90
C VAL A 212 6.46 -23.38 -5.21
N LYS A 213 6.16 -24.55 -4.63
CA LYS A 213 4.86 -25.18 -4.83
C LYS A 213 3.79 -24.21 -4.34
N PRO A 214 2.78 -23.87 -5.15
CA PRO A 214 1.70 -22.98 -4.73
C PRO A 214 1.05 -23.47 -3.44
N MET A 215 0.62 -22.53 -2.59
CA MET A 215 -0.11 -22.87 -1.38
C MET A 215 -1.49 -23.43 -1.76
N ASN A 216 -1.91 -24.48 -1.08
CA ASN A 216 -3.27 -25.02 -1.22
C ASN A 216 -3.96 -25.06 0.15
N LEU A 217 -5.26 -25.37 0.15
CA LEU A 217 -6.05 -25.39 1.39
C LEU A 217 -5.75 -26.58 2.31
N GLU A 218 -5.08 -27.61 1.80
CA GLU A 218 -4.61 -28.77 2.58
C GLU A 218 -3.29 -28.47 3.31
N THR A 219 -2.61 -27.37 2.97
CA THR A 219 -1.37 -26.96 3.65
C THR A 219 -1.65 -26.74 5.14
N GLU A 220 -0.89 -27.42 6.00
CA GLU A 220 -0.95 -27.21 7.44
C GLU A 220 -0.18 -25.94 7.84
N VAL A 221 -0.86 -25.07 8.59
CA VAL A 221 -0.31 -23.88 9.22
C VAL A 221 -0.46 -24.04 10.73
N ASN A 222 0.66 -24.27 11.42
CA ASN A 222 0.69 -24.46 12.88
C ASN A 222 -0.26 -25.56 13.40
N GLY A 223 -0.31 -26.69 12.68
CA GLY A 223 -1.13 -27.85 13.04
C GLY A 223 -2.61 -27.71 12.66
N GLU A 224 -2.98 -26.67 11.92
CA GLU A 224 -4.32 -26.45 11.40
C GLU A 224 -4.28 -26.39 9.86
N ALA A 225 -5.22 -27.05 9.17
CA ALA A 225 -5.34 -26.89 7.73
C ALA A 225 -5.72 -25.44 7.36
N ALA A 226 -5.09 -24.90 6.33
CA ALA A 226 -5.41 -23.57 5.78
C ALA A 226 -6.90 -23.40 5.45
N GLU A 227 -7.56 -24.49 5.03
CA GLU A 227 -9.01 -24.57 4.83
C GLU A 227 -9.81 -24.08 6.04
N ALA A 228 -9.51 -24.59 7.23
CA ALA A 228 -10.28 -24.29 8.43
C ALA A 228 -10.18 -22.81 8.84
N ARG A 229 -9.03 -22.19 8.59
CA ARG A 229 -8.81 -20.75 8.82
C ARG A 229 -9.58 -19.89 7.82
N VAL A 230 -9.59 -20.29 6.55
CA VAL A 230 -10.35 -19.61 5.49
C VAL A 230 -11.85 -19.76 5.68
N ASP A 231 -12.32 -20.91 6.16
CA ASP A 231 -13.74 -21.17 6.41
C ASP A 231 -14.31 -20.31 7.55
N ARG A 232 -13.50 -20.02 8.59
CA ARG A 232 -13.90 -19.12 9.70
C ARG A 232 -13.86 -17.64 9.36
N TRP A 233 -13.23 -17.27 8.25
CA TRP A 233 -13.08 -15.87 7.89
C TRP A 233 -14.43 -15.19 7.63
N ASP A 234 -14.54 -13.96 8.10
CA ASP A 234 -15.74 -13.13 8.03
C ASP A 234 -15.36 -11.66 7.77
N ALA A 235 -16.01 -11.06 6.77
CA ALA A 235 -15.80 -9.67 6.37
C ALA A 235 -16.21 -8.67 7.46
N GLU A 236 -17.28 -8.98 8.22
CA GLU A 236 -17.76 -8.11 9.30
C GLU A 236 -16.72 -8.02 10.41
N ARG A 237 -16.07 -9.14 10.72
CA ARG A 237 -14.98 -9.18 11.71
C ARG A 237 -13.80 -8.31 11.29
N ALA A 238 -13.56 -8.11 10.00
CA ALA A 238 -12.51 -7.24 9.50
C ALA A 238 -12.92 -5.75 9.45
N ASN A 239 -14.16 -5.41 9.80
CA ASN A 239 -14.78 -4.08 9.67
C ASN A 239 -14.55 -3.46 8.28
N LEU A 240 -14.53 -4.29 7.23
CA LEU A 240 -14.26 -3.81 5.88
C LEU A 240 -15.37 -2.82 5.46
N PRO A 241 -15.01 -1.64 4.91
CA PRO A 241 -16.00 -0.70 4.45
C PRO A 241 -16.75 -1.32 3.27
N VAL A 242 -18.07 -1.46 3.39
CA VAL A 242 -18.92 -1.89 2.28
C VAL A 242 -18.97 -0.74 1.27
N ARG A 243 -18.19 -0.83 0.17
CA ARG A 243 -18.41 0.07 -0.97
C ARG A 243 -19.55 -0.50 -1.81
N VAL A 244 -20.68 0.20 -1.78
CA VAL A 244 -21.72 0.02 -2.79
C VAL A 244 -21.11 0.47 -4.13
N PRO A 245 -21.03 -0.41 -5.15
CA PRO A 245 -20.49 -0.04 -6.46
C PRO A 245 -21.16 1.23 -6.99
N GLU A 246 -20.40 2.13 -7.63
CA GLU A 246 -20.92 3.43 -8.13
C GLU A 246 -22.19 3.30 -8.98
N ARG A 247 -22.34 2.21 -9.75
CA ARG A 247 -23.55 1.94 -10.55
C ARG A 247 -24.82 1.68 -9.73
N ALA A 248 -24.70 1.46 -8.42
CA ALA A 248 -25.80 1.27 -7.49
C ALA A 248 -25.99 2.46 -6.53
N GLN A 249 -25.18 3.53 -6.63
CA GLN A 249 -25.26 4.67 -5.71
C GLN A 249 -26.53 5.53 -5.88
N ASP A 250 -27.20 5.45 -7.03
CA ASP A 250 -28.51 6.10 -7.24
C ASP A 250 -29.67 5.33 -6.58
N ALA A 251 -29.42 4.14 -6.04
CA ALA A 251 -30.42 3.30 -5.40
C ALA A 251 -29.96 2.90 -3.98
N VAL A 252 -30.56 3.57 -3.00
CA VAL A 252 -30.69 3.14 -1.60
C VAL A 252 -29.50 3.46 -0.68
N MET A 253 -29.84 3.98 0.50
CA MET A 253 -28.97 4.04 1.68
C MET A 253 -28.21 2.72 1.83
N ALA A 254 -26.89 2.76 2.03
CA ALA A 254 -26.10 1.56 2.30
C ALA A 254 -26.76 0.74 3.41
N ASP A 255 -27.34 -0.39 3.04
CA ASP A 255 -28.03 -1.27 3.97
C ASP A 255 -26.96 -1.91 4.87
N SER A 256 -27.00 -1.59 6.16
CA SER A 256 -26.12 -2.22 7.15
C SER A 256 -26.42 -3.71 7.31
N ASP A 257 -27.53 -4.19 6.75
CA ASP A 257 -27.97 -5.59 6.78
C ASP A 257 -27.58 -6.36 5.49
N ALA A 258 -26.67 -5.82 4.68
CA ALA A 258 -26.18 -6.51 3.49
C ALA A 258 -25.58 -7.88 3.86
N GLU A 259 -26.16 -8.96 3.37
CA GLU A 259 -25.66 -10.31 3.64
C GLU A 259 -24.20 -10.46 3.19
N PRO A 260 -23.38 -11.21 3.96
CA PRO A 260 -22.00 -11.48 3.57
C PRO A 260 -21.95 -12.09 2.17
N MET A 261 -21.04 -11.60 1.34
CA MET A 261 -20.85 -12.07 -0.03
C MET A 261 -20.76 -13.60 -0.08
N ASN A 262 -21.69 -14.23 -0.80
CA ASN A 262 -21.68 -15.67 -0.97
C ASN A 262 -20.57 -16.10 -1.96
N LEU A 263 -20.25 -17.39 -1.99
CA LEU A 263 -19.14 -17.91 -2.81
C LEU A 263 -19.37 -17.74 -4.32
N GLY A 264 -20.62 -17.85 -4.79
CA GLY A 264 -20.96 -17.66 -6.19
C GLY A 264 -20.75 -16.20 -6.64
N ASP A 265 -21.25 -15.25 -5.84
CA ASP A 265 -21.09 -13.82 -6.10
C ASP A 265 -19.61 -13.41 -6.14
N ALA A 266 -18.78 -14.00 -5.26
CA ALA A 266 -17.35 -13.76 -5.26
C ALA A 266 -16.67 -14.24 -6.56
N VAL A 267 -17.03 -15.43 -7.03
CA VAL A 267 -16.51 -15.99 -8.28
C VAL A 267 -16.93 -15.16 -9.48
N ASP A 268 -18.21 -14.76 -9.52
CA ASP A 268 -18.75 -13.90 -10.58
C ASP A 268 -18.07 -12.52 -10.56
N TYR A 269 -17.84 -11.96 -9.37
CA TYR A 269 -17.12 -10.70 -9.18
C TYR A 269 -15.69 -10.78 -9.72
N VAL A 270 -14.89 -11.76 -9.28
CA VAL A 270 -13.49 -11.91 -9.73
C VAL A 270 -13.44 -12.15 -11.24
N THR A 271 -14.29 -13.03 -11.76
CA THR A 271 -14.37 -13.32 -13.20
C THR A 271 -14.68 -12.08 -14.02
N THR A 272 -15.61 -11.25 -13.54
CA THR A 272 -16.05 -10.04 -14.23
C THR A 272 -15.01 -8.93 -14.15
N MET A 273 -14.38 -8.75 -12.98
CA MET A 273 -13.56 -7.57 -12.70
C MET A 273 -12.09 -7.73 -13.03
N LYS A 274 -11.57 -8.95 -13.21
CA LYS A 274 -10.12 -9.17 -13.40
C LYS A 274 -9.47 -8.46 -14.59
N SER A 275 -10.25 -8.16 -15.65
CA SER A 275 -9.77 -7.37 -16.79
C SER A 275 -9.61 -5.87 -16.48
N GLU A 276 -10.46 -5.33 -15.59
CA GLU A 276 -10.40 -3.94 -15.13
C GLU A 276 -9.53 -3.78 -13.86
N ARG A 277 -9.32 -4.88 -13.13
CA ARG A 277 -8.60 -4.95 -11.87
C ARG A 277 -7.56 -6.08 -11.94
N PRO A 278 -6.39 -5.85 -12.57
CA PRO A 278 -5.41 -6.91 -12.87
C PRO A 278 -4.88 -7.66 -11.65
N TRP A 279 -5.00 -7.09 -10.45
CA TRP A 279 -4.66 -7.78 -9.21
C TRP A 279 -5.61 -8.92 -8.82
N LEU A 280 -6.76 -9.04 -9.49
CA LEU A 280 -7.66 -10.18 -9.35
C LEU A 280 -7.33 -11.32 -10.33
N GLU A 281 -6.46 -11.10 -11.32
CA GLU A 281 -6.09 -12.16 -12.28
C GLU A 281 -5.47 -13.39 -11.60
N PRO A 282 -4.52 -13.26 -10.64
CA PRO A 282 -3.98 -14.43 -9.93
C PRO A 282 -5.00 -15.16 -9.05
N VAL A 283 -6.15 -14.53 -8.78
CA VAL A 283 -7.21 -15.04 -7.90
C VAL A 283 -8.25 -15.84 -8.68
N ALA A 284 -8.39 -15.61 -9.98
CA ALA A 284 -9.47 -16.14 -10.82
C ALA A 284 -9.57 -17.68 -10.79
N ASP A 285 -8.44 -18.36 -10.67
CA ASP A 285 -8.36 -19.84 -10.66
C ASP A 285 -8.23 -20.42 -9.23
N CYS A 286 -8.32 -19.59 -8.19
CA CYS A 286 -8.26 -20.05 -6.80
C CYS A 286 -9.58 -20.70 -6.34
N ASP A 287 -9.55 -21.40 -5.20
CA ASP A 287 -10.76 -21.91 -4.54
C ASP A 287 -11.78 -20.76 -4.28
N PRO A 288 -13.10 -20.96 -4.48
CA PRO A 288 -14.11 -19.91 -4.29
C PRO A 288 -14.04 -19.19 -2.93
N ARG A 289 -13.58 -19.87 -1.88
CA ARG A 289 -13.41 -19.26 -0.55
C ARG A 289 -12.25 -18.25 -0.52
N ILE A 290 -11.19 -18.51 -1.28
CA ILE A 290 -10.09 -17.57 -1.50
C ILE A 290 -10.60 -16.38 -2.32
N GLN A 291 -11.38 -16.63 -3.38
CA GLN A 291 -11.98 -15.57 -4.20
C GLN A 291 -12.87 -14.64 -3.35
N ARG A 292 -13.65 -15.19 -2.42
CA ARG A 292 -14.48 -14.42 -1.47
C ARG A 292 -13.66 -13.45 -0.62
N ILE A 293 -12.52 -13.89 -0.08
CA ILE A 293 -11.65 -13.03 0.74
C ILE A 293 -11.11 -11.87 -0.11
N HIS A 294 -10.54 -12.17 -1.29
CA HIS A 294 -10.00 -11.14 -2.18
C HIS A 294 -11.07 -10.17 -2.68
N ALA A 295 -12.24 -10.67 -3.08
CA ALA A 295 -13.36 -9.85 -3.52
C ALA A 295 -13.82 -8.88 -2.42
N ALA A 296 -13.91 -9.35 -1.16
CA ALA A 296 -14.27 -8.48 -0.04
C ALA A 296 -13.22 -7.40 0.25
N ILE A 297 -11.92 -7.75 0.21
CA ILE A 297 -10.84 -6.75 0.40
C ILE A 297 -10.88 -5.71 -0.73
N ASP A 298 -11.13 -6.15 -1.96
CA ASP A 298 -11.22 -5.33 -3.17
C ASP A 298 -12.42 -4.40 -3.23
N LEU A 299 -13.57 -4.85 -2.73
CA LEU A 299 -14.72 -3.99 -2.49
C LEU A 299 -14.51 -3.04 -1.30
N GLY A 300 -13.60 -3.37 -0.38
CA GLY A 300 -13.15 -2.46 0.67
C GLY A 300 -12.16 -1.41 0.16
N ALA A 301 -11.11 -1.14 0.93
CA ALA A 301 -10.06 -0.20 0.53
C ALA A 301 -9.10 -0.78 -0.52
N GLY A 302 -9.01 -2.12 -0.63
CA GLY A 302 -8.19 -2.85 -1.60
C GLY A 302 -6.67 -2.74 -1.47
N HIS A 303 -6.14 -1.79 -0.71
CA HIS A 303 -4.69 -1.53 -0.69
C HIS A 303 -3.84 -2.79 -0.44
N ALA A 304 -4.23 -3.62 0.54
CA ALA A 304 -3.45 -4.77 0.96
C ALA A 304 -3.13 -5.74 -0.19
N HIS A 305 -4.12 -6.24 -0.93
CA HIS A 305 -3.85 -7.19 -2.02
C HIS A 305 -3.37 -6.51 -3.30
N ILE A 306 -3.79 -5.27 -3.57
CA ILE A 306 -3.38 -4.53 -4.78
C ILE A 306 -1.87 -4.30 -4.82
N ARG A 307 -1.27 -3.99 -3.66
CA ARG A 307 0.15 -3.64 -3.56
C ARG A 307 1.02 -4.70 -2.89
N HIS A 308 0.44 -5.60 -2.10
CA HIS A 308 1.21 -6.58 -1.31
C HIS A 308 0.73 -8.03 -1.51
N GLY A 309 -0.23 -8.26 -2.42
CA GLY A 309 -0.69 -9.58 -2.82
C GLY A 309 0.06 -10.14 -4.04
N ALA A 310 -0.53 -11.17 -4.63
CA ALA A 310 0.07 -11.99 -5.68
C ALA A 310 0.18 -11.32 -7.06
N MET A 311 -0.20 -10.05 -7.17
CA MET A 311 -0.20 -9.33 -8.44
C MET A 311 1.21 -8.98 -8.90
N GLY A 312 1.42 -9.10 -10.22
CA GLY A 312 2.65 -8.70 -10.90
C GLY A 312 3.76 -9.73 -10.83
N ASP A 313 4.88 -9.47 -11.49
CA ASP A 313 6.10 -10.25 -11.41
C ASP A 313 7.14 -9.57 -10.51
N ASP A 314 8.28 -10.24 -10.34
CA ASP A 314 9.38 -9.72 -9.53
C ASP A 314 9.96 -8.42 -10.15
N GLU A 315 9.85 -8.24 -11.47
CA GLU A 315 10.24 -7.02 -12.17
C GLU A 315 9.35 -5.82 -11.80
N LEU A 316 8.02 -6.00 -11.77
CA LEU A 316 7.12 -4.94 -11.31
C LEU A 316 7.39 -4.56 -9.84
N CYS A 317 7.67 -5.55 -8.98
CA CYS A 317 8.03 -5.30 -7.59
C CYS A 317 9.35 -4.51 -7.47
N ARG A 318 10.36 -4.87 -8.26
CA ARG A 318 11.64 -4.13 -8.37
C ARG A 318 11.41 -2.69 -8.82
N ARG A 319 10.62 -2.48 -9.88
CA ARG A 319 10.33 -1.16 -10.44
C ARG A 319 9.53 -0.27 -9.51
N ARG A 320 8.65 -0.85 -8.68
CA ARG A 320 7.94 -0.12 -7.63
C ARG A 320 8.90 0.55 -6.64
N VAL A 321 9.95 -0.16 -6.24
CA VAL A 321 10.98 0.37 -5.32
C VAL A 321 11.88 1.36 -6.03
N GLY A 322 12.42 0.96 -7.19
CA GLY A 322 13.43 1.73 -7.91
C GLY A 322 12.88 3.00 -8.54
N TYR A 323 11.68 2.96 -9.13
CA TYR A 323 11.13 4.04 -9.94
C TYR A 323 9.72 4.48 -9.54
N LEU A 324 9.24 4.08 -8.34
CA LEU A 324 7.92 4.46 -7.83
C LEU A 324 6.76 4.05 -8.74
N GLU A 325 6.91 2.98 -9.54
CA GLU A 325 5.84 2.50 -10.41
C GLU A 325 4.77 1.76 -9.58
N ASP A 326 3.60 2.38 -9.41
CA ASP A 326 2.50 1.81 -8.63
C ASP A 326 1.77 0.70 -9.41
N PRO A 327 1.69 -0.54 -8.91
CA PRO A 327 0.91 -1.60 -9.54
C PRO A 327 -0.58 -1.26 -9.71
N ALA A 328 -1.12 -0.38 -8.85
CA ALA A 328 -2.50 0.08 -8.95
C ALA A 328 -2.76 1.02 -10.16
N GLN A 329 -1.71 1.57 -10.79
CA GLN A 329 -1.85 2.47 -11.93
C GLN A 329 -1.94 1.67 -13.24
N LEU A 330 -3.15 1.60 -13.81
CA LEU A 330 -3.44 0.79 -15.01
C LEU A 330 -2.88 1.41 -16.29
N ASP A 331 -2.80 2.75 -16.35
CA ASP A 331 -2.20 3.47 -17.47
C ASP A 331 -0.67 3.33 -17.40
N GLU A 332 -0.10 2.65 -18.38
CA GLU A 332 1.34 2.38 -18.43
C GLU A 332 2.18 3.65 -18.43
N ALA A 333 1.78 4.70 -19.15
CA ALA A 333 2.52 5.96 -19.20
C ALA A 333 2.49 6.66 -17.84
N LYS A 334 1.34 6.72 -17.18
CA LYS A 334 1.21 7.26 -15.81
C LYS A 334 2.00 6.44 -14.80
N ARG A 335 1.95 5.10 -14.90
CA ARG A 335 2.70 4.20 -14.03
C ARG A 335 4.21 4.42 -14.20
N MET A 336 4.69 4.50 -15.44
CA MET A 336 6.08 4.81 -15.76
C MET A 336 6.52 6.20 -15.29
N ALA A 337 5.60 7.17 -15.23
CA ALA A 337 5.83 8.49 -14.65
C ALA A 337 5.75 8.50 -13.11
N GLY A 338 5.55 7.33 -12.48
CA GLY A 338 5.45 7.20 -11.03
C GLY A 338 4.18 7.80 -10.44
N VAL A 339 3.10 7.95 -11.22
CA VAL A 339 1.81 8.48 -10.73
C VAL A 339 1.07 7.42 -9.92
N ASP A 340 0.53 7.81 -8.77
CA ASP A 340 -0.19 6.90 -7.88
C ASP A 340 -1.52 6.43 -8.50
N GLY A 341 -1.79 5.12 -8.38
CA GLY A 341 -2.99 4.48 -8.90
C GLY A 341 -4.26 4.82 -8.12
N PHE A 342 -4.15 5.30 -6.88
CA PHE A 342 -5.30 5.76 -6.08
C PHE A 342 -5.40 7.29 -6.02
N LYS A 343 -4.27 7.99 -6.16
CA LYS A 343 -4.18 9.46 -6.13
C LYS A 343 -3.56 9.98 -7.42
N HIS A 344 -4.36 10.04 -8.47
CA HIS A 344 -3.89 10.36 -9.84
C HIS A 344 -3.25 11.75 -9.99
N ASP A 345 -3.38 12.63 -8.99
CA ASP A 345 -2.76 13.95 -8.92
C ASP A 345 -1.39 13.93 -8.21
N LYS A 346 -0.93 12.77 -7.74
CA LYS A 346 0.28 12.63 -6.92
C LYS A 346 1.21 11.56 -7.46
N LEU A 347 2.50 11.77 -7.19
CA LEU A 347 3.47 10.70 -7.31
C LEU A 347 3.20 9.63 -6.24
N HIS A 348 3.36 8.39 -6.66
CA HIS A 348 3.35 7.23 -5.79
C HIS A 348 4.44 7.36 -4.73
N PHE A 349 4.11 6.94 -3.52
CA PHE A 349 5.06 6.86 -2.43
C PHE A 349 5.37 5.40 -2.12
N CYS A 350 6.65 5.04 -2.25
CA CYS A 350 7.19 3.76 -1.81
C CYS A 350 8.36 4.03 -0.82
N ALA A 351 8.48 3.17 0.19
CA ALA A 351 9.59 3.21 1.14
C ALA A 351 10.92 2.80 0.45
N ASP A 352 11.93 2.49 1.24
CA ASP A 352 13.15 1.81 0.77
C ASP A 352 12.89 0.38 0.31
N THR A 353 11.80 -0.22 0.78
CA THR A 353 11.41 -1.60 0.48
C THR A 353 10.03 -1.70 -0.17
N ALA A 354 9.86 -2.67 -1.07
CA ALA A 354 8.56 -3.17 -1.47
C ALA A 354 8.55 -4.69 -1.37
N THR A 355 7.52 -5.19 -0.71
CA THR A 355 7.38 -6.59 -0.35
C THR A 355 5.95 -7.05 -0.60
N ARG A 356 5.80 -8.36 -0.81
CA ARG A 356 4.51 -8.99 -1.11
C ARG A 356 4.49 -10.46 -0.69
N ILE A 357 3.29 -11.00 -0.53
CA ILE A 357 3.03 -12.44 -0.60
C ILE A 357 2.66 -12.74 -2.06
N ASN A 358 3.52 -13.47 -2.77
CA ASN A 358 3.42 -13.70 -4.22
C ASN A 358 2.48 -14.87 -4.60
N ASP A 359 1.80 -15.47 -3.62
CA ASP A 359 0.79 -16.53 -3.81
C ASP A 359 -0.57 -16.06 -3.28
N ALA A 360 -1.62 -16.17 -4.12
CA ALA A 360 -2.94 -15.63 -3.81
C ALA A 360 -3.65 -16.38 -2.67
N THR A 361 -3.43 -17.70 -2.58
CA THR A 361 -3.94 -18.53 -1.49
C THR A 361 -3.22 -18.19 -0.20
N ALA A 362 -1.90 -18.12 -0.21
CA ALA A 362 -1.10 -17.73 0.95
C ALA A 362 -1.49 -16.34 1.47
N PHE A 363 -1.68 -15.37 0.58
CA PHE A 363 -2.13 -14.04 0.98
C PHE A 363 -3.48 -14.10 1.72
N ALA A 364 -4.46 -14.83 1.18
CA ALA A 364 -5.78 -14.95 1.80
C ALA A 364 -5.74 -15.71 3.13
N VAL A 365 -4.92 -16.76 3.24
CA VAL A 365 -4.69 -17.50 4.50
C VAL A 365 -4.05 -16.60 5.55
N ALA A 366 -3.03 -15.82 5.18
CA ALA A 366 -2.41 -14.84 6.06
C ALA A 366 -3.42 -13.77 6.49
N TYR A 367 -4.20 -13.23 5.56
CA TYR A 367 -5.21 -12.21 5.87
C TYR A 367 -6.28 -12.75 6.84
N ALA A 368 -6.75 -13.98 6.62
CA ALA A 368 -7.68 -14.64 7.53
C ALA A 368 -7.08 -14.82 8.94
N GLY A 369 -5.83 -15.25 9.03
CA GLY A 369 -5.10 -15.36 10.31
C GLY A 369 -4.92 -14.00 11.00
N VAL A 370 -4.58 -12.96 10.25
CA VAL A 370 -4.42 -11.59 10.77
C VAL A 370 -5.72 -11.10 11.39
N VAL A 371 -6.87 -11.30 10.75
CA VAL A 371 -8.18 -10.87 11.27
C VAL A 371 -8.54 -11.57 12.58
N GLU A 372 -8.04 -12.78 12.82
CA GLU A 372 -8.24 -13.55 14.06
C GLU A 372 -7.19 -13.27 15.15
N HIS A 373 -6.04 -12.68 14.81
CA HIS A 373 -4.93 -12.47 15.74
C HIS A 373 -5.35 -11.59 16.94
N PRO A 374 -5.03 -11.98 18.20
CA PRO A 374 -5.52 -11.27 19.40
C PRO A 374 -5.23 -9.76 19.41
N ASP A 375 -4.01 -9.35 19.04
CA ASP A 375 -3.63 -7.93 19.02
C ASP A 375 -4.35 -7.14 17.92
N VAL A 376 -4.65 -7.80 16.80
CA VAL A 376 -5.43 -7.20 15.71
C VAL A 376 -6.91 -7.10 16.11
N ARG A 377 -7.45 -8.12 16.78
CA ARG A 377 -8.79 -8.09 17.36
C ARG A 377 -8.95 -6.94 18.33
N GLN A 378 -7.98 -6.72 19.22
CA GLN A 378 -8.01 -5.61 20.15
C GLN A 378 -8.21 -4.25 19.44
N VAL A 379 -7.59 -4.06 18.28
CA VAL A 379 -7.75 -2.82 17.48
C VAL A 379 -9.08 -2.80 16.72
N LEU A 380 -9.49 -3.92 16.11
CA LEU A 380 -10.74 -3.98 15.32
C LEU A 380 -12.00 -3.92 16.21
N ASP A 381 -11.93 -4.44 17.43
CA ASP A 381 -13.03 -4.39 18.41
C ASP A 381 -13.08 -3.05 19.17
N ALA A 382 -12.05 -2.22 19.04
CA ALA A 382 -12.03 -0.88 19.59
C ALA A 382 -12.88 0.10 18.77
N GLY A 383 -13.60 0.99 19.46
CA GLY A 383 -14.23 2.16 18.83
C GLY A 383 -13.18 3.14 18.29
N ALA A 384 -13.51 3.81 17.18
CA ALA A 384 -12.69 4.86 16.58
C ALA A 384 -12.82 6.23 17.28
N ASP A 385 -13.55 6.28 18.39
CA ASP A 385 -13.58 7.41 19.32
C ASP A 385 -12.24 7.64 20.02
N GLN A 386 -11.33 6.66 19.95
CA GLN A 386 -9.94 6.82 20.33
C GLN A 386 -9.29 7.93 19.49
N ILE A 387 -8.86 9.01 20.16
CA ILE A 387 -8.23 10.20 19.56
C ILE A 387 -6.99 9.83 18.73
N HIS A 388 -6.29 8.76 19.10
CA HIS A 388 -5.03 8.36 18.50
C HIS A 388 -5.21 7.26 17.44
N GLN A 389 -4.41 7.34 16.38
CA GLN A 389 -4.30 6.26 15.41
C GLN A 389 -3.61 5.06 16.08
N PRO A 390 -4.15 3.84 15.95
CA PRO A 390 -3.52 2.65 16.48
C PRO A 390 -2.12 2.45 15.91
N HIS A 391 -1.21 1.95 16.75
CA HIS A 391 0.09 1.49 16.28
C HIS A 391 -0.06 0.31 15.32
N ALA A 392 0.94 0.10 14.46
CA ALA A 392 1.01 -1.11 13.67
C ALA A 392 1.19 -2.33 14.59
N VAL A 393 0.62 -3.46 14.19
CA VAL A 393 0.83 -4.76 14.85
C VAL A 393 1.80 -5.56 14.00
N GLU A 394 2.78 -6.19 14.66
CA GLU A 394 3.77 -7.06 14.03
C GLU A 394 3.49 -8.51 14.43
N ILE A 395 3.29 -9.39 13.45
CA ILE A 395 2.97 -10.80 13.69
C ILE A 395 4.04 -11.66 12.99
N PRO A 396 4.69 -12.62 13.64
CA PRO A 396 5.64 -13.50 12.96
C PRO A 396 5.01 -14.19 11.74
N LEU A 397 5.72 -14.21 10.60
CA LEU A 397 5.21 -14.87 9.38
C LEU A 397 4.91 -16.35 9.63
N ALA A 398 5.71 -17.00 10.48
CA ALA A 398 5.52 -18.39 10.87
C ALA A 398 4.17 -18.65 11.56
N GLU A 399 3.60 -17.66 12.26
CA GLU A 399 2.30 -17.78 12.90
C GLU A 399 1.14 -17.79 11.88
N LEU A 400 1.30 -17.01 10.80
CA LEU A 400 0.26 -16.79 9.80
C LEU A 400 0.31 -17.79 8.65
N LEU A 401 1.51 -18.24 8.27
CA LEU A 401 1.77 -19.04 7.07
C LEU A 401 2.52 -20.35 7.35
N GLY A 402 2.87 -20.64 8.61
CA GLY A 402 3.67 -21.80 9.00
C GLY A 402 5.17 -21.55 8.83
N THR A 403 6.00 -22.47 9.30
CA THR A 403 7.47 -22.33 9.32
C THR A 403 8.08 -22.01 7.96
N ASP A 404 7.56 -22.64 6.91
CA ASP A 404 8.01 -22.44 5.52
C ASP A 404 7.25 -21.34 4.78
N GLY A 405 6.35 -20.63 5.47
CA GLY A 405 5.50 -19.59 4.89
C GLY A 405 6.25 -18.41 4.28
N HIS A 406 7.47 -18.17 4.76
CA HIS A 406 8.38 -17.15 4.22
C HIS A 406 8.73 -17.39 2.74
N ARG A 407 8.60 -18.62 2.23
CA ARG A 407 8.88 -18.96 0.82
C ARG A 407 7.85 -18.37 -0.16
N PHE A 408 6.67 -17.99 0.34
CA PHE A 408 5.65 -17.27 -0.44
C PHE A 408 5.89 -15.75 -0.45
N CYS A 409 6.96 -15.26 0.17
CA CYS A 409 7.26 -13.84 0.27
C CYS A 409 8.36 -13.47 -0.73
N SER A 410 8.20 -12.34 -1.40
CA SER A 410 9.27 -11.73 -2.20
C SER A 410 9.29 -10.22 -2.03
N GLY A 411 10.44 -9.61 -2.33
CA GLY A 411 10.57 -8.17 -2.26
C GLY A 411 11.94 -7.67 -2.72
N TYR A 412 12.00 -6.36 -2.88
CA TYR A 412 13.18 -5.62 -3.29
C TYR A 412 13.41 -4.46 -2.33
N ARG A 413 14.67 -4.02 -2.25
CA ARG A 413 15.08 -2.85 -1.49
C ARG A 413 15.97 -1.94 -2.33
N LEU A 414 15.93 -0.63 -2.08
CA LEU A 414 16.95 0.28 -2.59
C LEU A 414 18.29 -0.05 -1.94
N THR A 415 19.36 -0.04 -2.72
CA THR A 415 20.72 -0.24 -2.21
C THR A 415 21.36 1.10 -1.86
N GLY A 416 22.34 1.10 -0.95
CA GLY A 416 23.06 2.30 -0.52
C GLY A 416 22.40 3.06 0.61
N ASP A 417 22.91 4.25 0.91
CA ASP A 417 22.34 5.14 1.93
C ASP A 417 20.93 5.59 1.53
N TRP A 418 19.98 5.53 2.46
CA TRP A 418 18.58 5.85 2.17
C TRP A 418 18.41 7.29 1.66
N ALA A 419 19.11 8.27 2.24
CA ALA A 419 18.93 9.66 1.85
C ALA A 419 19.44 9.90 0.42
N GLU A 420 20.62 9.35 0.10
CA GLU A 420 21.20 9.41 -1.25
C GLU A 420 20.35 8.66 -2.28
N SER A 421 20.04 7.39 -2.03
CA SER A 421 19.28 6.54 -2.97
C SER A 421 17.86 7.05 -3.19
N ASN A 422 17.22 7.62 -2.17
CA ASN A 422 15.92 8.27 -2.33
C ASN A 422 16.00 9.58 -3.12
N ALA A 423 17.11 10.34 -3.02
CA ALA A 423 17.32 11.53 -3.84
C ALA A 423 17.50 11.16 -5.32
N ILE A 424 18.35 10.17 -5.62
CA ILE A 424 18.56 9.62 -6.96
C ILE A 424 17.22 9.15 -7.56
N ARG A 425 16.46 8.35 -6.81
CA ARG A 425 15.13 7.90 -7.21
C ARG A 425 14.18 9.04 -7.54
N LYS A 426 14.11 10.07 -6.71
CA LYS A 426 13.22 11.21 -6.94
C LYS A 426 13.60 12.01 -8.17
N GLU A 427 14.90 12.28 -8.36
CA GLU A 427 15.40 12.98 -9.54
C GLU A 427 15.05 12.20 -10.82
N TRP A 428 15.30 10.89 -10.82
CA TRP A 428 14.98 10.01 -11.94
C TRP A 428 13.49 10.02 -12.29
N VAL A 429 12.60 9.89 -11.30
CA VAL A 429 11.15 9.86 -11.52
C VAL A 429 10.62 11.21 -12.02
N ILE A 430 11.12 12.32 -11.47
CA ILE A 430 10.73 13.67 -11.93
C ILE A 430 11.17 13.88 -13.39
N ALA A 431 12.41 13.53 -13.73
CA ALA A 431 12.92 13.65 -15.10
C ALA A 431 12.07 12.83 -16.09
N ARG A 432 11.72 11.57 -15.74
CA ARG A 432 10.80 10.74 -16.54
C ARG A 432 9.42 11.37 -16.70
N ALA A 433 8.84 11.87 -15.61
CA ALA A 433 7.51 12.48 -15.62
C ALA A 433 7.45 13.75 -16.48
N GLU A 434 8.54 14.49 -16.57
CA GLU A 434 8.69 15.69 -17.40
C GLU A 434 9.11 15.40 -18.85
N GLY A 435 9.33 14.13 -19.20
CA GLY A 435 9.80 13.72 -20.53
C GLY A 435 11.24 14.14 -20.84
N GLN A 436 12.05 14.35 -19.81
CA GLN A 436 13.47 14.67 -19.94
C GLN A 436 14.28 13.40 -20.29
N ASP A 437 15.44 13.60 -20.91
CA ASP A 437 16.39 12.52 -21.14
C ASP A 437 17.06 12.09 -19.83
N VAL A 438 16.91 10.82 -19.46
CA VAL A 438 17.48 10.24 -18.23
C VAL A 438 18.83 9.58 -18.45
N SER A 439 19.35 9.55 -19.68
CA SER A 439 20.61 8.86 -20.02
C SER A 439 21.83 9.37 -19.24
N GLY A 440 21.80 10.62 -18.78
CA GLY A 440 22.84 11.24 -17.95
C GLY A 440 22.60 11.19 -16.44
N LEU A 441 21.46 10.66 -15.98
CA LEU A 441 21.15 10.54 -14.57
C LEU A 441 21.71 9.23 -14.00
N GLN A 442 21.86 9.17 -12.67
CA GLN A 442 22.20 7.93 -11.99
C GLN A 442 20.95 7.07 -11.82
N GLU A 443 21.02 5.80 -12.25
CA GLU A 443 19.87 4.91 -12.14
C GLU A 443 19.68 4.42 -10.68
N PRO A 444 18.44 4.44 -10.14
CA PRO A 444 18.16 3.88 -8.83
C PRO A 444 18.51 2.40 -8.78
N GLN A 445 19.38 2.04 -7.83
CA GLN A 445 19.83 0.67 -7.66
C GLN A 445 18.94 -0.06 -6.66
N THR A 446 18.59 -1.30 -7.00
CA THR A 446 17.73 -2.16 -6.19
C THR A 446 18.33 -3.55 -6.09
N GLU A 447 18.18 -4.20 -4.95
CA GLU A 447 18.52 -5.61 -4.77
C GLU A 447 17.32 -6.42 -4.28
N ARG A 448 17.34 -7.71 -4.58
CA ARG A 448 16.34 -8.65 -4.10
C ARG A 448 16.61 -8.94 -2.63
N ILE A 449 15.56 -8.93 -1.81
CA ILE A 449 15.64 -9.38 -0.42
C ILE A 449 15.91 -10.89 -0.43
N SER A 450 17.00 -11.32 0.21
CA SER A 450 17.50 -12.69 0.14
C SER A 450 16.61 -13.71 0.86
N SER A 451 15.98 -13.31 1.96
CA SER A 451 15.06 -14.17 2.73
C SER A 451 14.05 -13.36 3.53
N PHE A 452 12.91 -13.99 3.80
CA PHE A 452 11.89 -13.55 4.75
C PHE A 452 11.76 -14.52 5.93
N GLU A 453 12.69 -15.47 6.07
CA GLU A 453 12.76 -16.35 7.24
C GLU A 453 12.87 -15.49 8.50
N ASN A 454 12.08 -15.81 9.53
CA ASN A 454 11.94 -15.01 10.76
C ASN A 454 11.42 -13.58 10.54
N GLY A 455 10.91 -13.25 9.35
CA GLY A 455 10.23 -11.99 9.08
C GLY A 455 8.87 -11.87 9.76
N THR A 456 8.28 -10.68 9.68
CA THR A 456 6.98 -10.35 10.28
C THR A 456 5.97 -9.89 9.22
N MET A 457 4.69 -10.04 9.51
CA MET A 457 3.61 -9.34 8.84
C MET A 457 3.33 -8.06 9.61
N MET A 458 3.43 -6.93 8.92
CA MET A 458 3.09 -5.61 9.43
C MET A 458 1.65 -5.30 9.10
N VAL A 459 0.82 -5.08 10.11
CA VAL A 459 -0.61 -4.78 9.96
C VAL A 459 -0.87 -3.34 10.36
N ARG A 460 -1.45 -2.55 9.45
CA ARG A 460 -1.76 -1.14 9.69
C ARG A 460 -3.25 -0.88 9.59
N PHE A 461 -3.73 0.05 10.40
CA PHE A 461 -5.14 0.34 10.56
C PHE A 461 -5.51 1.74 10.06
N ALA A 462 -6.76 1.87 9.60
CA ALA A 462 -7.38 3.15 9.31
C ALA A 462 -8.80 3.16 9.87
N ARG A 463 -9.35 4.37 10.04
CA ARG A 463 -10.74 4.53 10.47
C ARG A 463 -11.66 4.24 9.30
N ASN A 464 -12.64 3.38 9.53
CA ASN A 464 -13.75 3.18 8.62
C ASN A 464 -14.67 4.41 8.75
N PRO A 465 -14.89 5.17 7.65
CA PRO A 465 -15.67 6.40 7.70
C PRO A 465 -17.16 6.15 8.00
N SER A 466 -17.65 4.93 7.80
CA SER A 466 -19.08 4.60 7.88
C SER A 466 -19.55 4.23 9.28
N ASP A 467 -18.70 3.58 10.09
CA ASP A 467 -19.13 2.96 11.36
C ASP A 467 -18.31 3.36 12.60
N GLN A 468 -17.37 4.31 12.44
CA GLN A 468 -16.45 4.72 13.51
C GLN A 468 -15.72 3.50 14.14
N LYS A 469 -15.33 2.51 13.34
CA LYS A 469 -14.40 1.45 13.76
C LYS A 469 -13.07 1.55 13.02
N PHE A 470 -12.10 0.75 13.44
CA PHE A 470 -10.88 0.54 12.67
C PHE A 470 -11.03 -0.66 11.74
N TYR A 471 -10.40 -0.59 10.57
CA TYR A 471 -10.26 -1.71 9.63
C TYR A 471 -8.78 -1.88 9.26
N ILE A 472 -8.42 -3.04 8.72
CA ILE A 472 -7.07 -3.30 8.20
C ILE A 472 -6.88 -2.48 6.92
N ALA A 473 -6.13 -1.39 7.02
CA ALA A 473 -5.86 -0.49 5.91
C ALA A 473 -4.88 -1.09 4.91
N THR A 474 -3.84 -1.76 5.41
CA THR A 474 -2.87 -2.50 4.62
C THR A 474 -2.18 -3.54 5.49
N MET A 475 -1.66 -4.59 4.87
CA MET A 475 -0.71 -5.50 5.48
C MET A 475 0.42 -5.80 4.49
N PHE A 476 1.64 -5.95 4.99
CA PHE A 476 2.80 -6.27 4.16
C PHE A 476 3.85 -7.01 4.96
N VAL A 477 4.66 -7.81 4.28
CA VAL A 477 5.70 -8.61 4.93
C VAL A 477 6.97 -7.77 5.11
N GLN A 478 7.59 -7.85 6.27
CA GLN A 478 8.85 -7.19 6.58
C GLN A 478 9.91 -8.28 6.78
N PRO A 479 11.04 -8.23 6.06
CA PRO A 479 12.14 -9.16 6.30
C PRO A 479 12.71 -8.94 7.71
N PRO A 480 13.45 -9.92 8.26
CA PRO A 480 14.24 -9.67 9.47
C PRO A 480 15.20 -8.49 9.25
N PRO A 481 15.61 -7.78 10.31
CA PRO A 481 16.70 -6.83 10.21
C PRO A 481 17.95 -7.54 9.68
N ASP A 482 18.77 -6.83 8.90
CA ASP A 482 20.04 -7.38 8.44
C ASP A 482 20.91 -7.70 9.67
N GLU A 483 21.54 -8.88 9.67
CA GLU A 483 22.54 -9.20 10.70
C GLU A 483 23.81 -8.38 10.38
N ASP A 484 24.00 -7.28 11.11
CA ASP A 484 25.19 -6.41 11.02
C ASP A 484 26.50 -7.13 11.40
#